data_AF-A0A957DW23-F1
#
_entry.id   AF-A0A957DW23-F1
#
_cell.length_a   1.000
_cell.length_b   1.000
_cell.length_c   1.000
_cell.angle_alpha   90.00
_cell.angle_beta   90.00
_cell.angle_gamma   90.00
#
_symmetry.space_group_name_H-M   'P 1'
#
loop_
_entity.id
_entity.type
_entity.pdbx_description
1 polymer ?
#
loop_
_entity_poly.entity_id
_entity_poly.type
_entity_poly.pdbx_seq_one_letter_code
_entity_poly.pdbx_strand_id
1 'polypeptide(L)'
;MKNSKKAERGEIELFFVDETTLRLLCTLVKCWMKRGKQKRIATPGKQKLHHLIGAYNWRTGEIIYLFCEQMYLTTTIRLFRVLRENGRFRAMKR
;
A
#
# COMPACT_ATOMS: atom_id res chain seq x y z
N MET A 1 -7.56 -15.10 16.31
CA MET A 1 -8.47 -14.14 15.63
C MET A 1 -9.72 -14.86 15.14
N LYS A 2 -10.92 -14.40 15.48
CA LYS A 2 -12.20 -15.04 15.06
C LYS A 2 -12.45 -14.93 13.54
N ASN A 3 -11.98 -13.85 12.91
CA ASN A 3 -12.19 -13.59 11.48
C ASN A 3 -11.27 -14.41 10.57
N SER A 4 -10.05 -14.74 11.01
CA SER A 4 -9.13 -15.57 10.23
C SER A 4 -9.68 -16.99 10.00
N LYS A 5 -10.25 -17.61 11.04
CA LYS A 5 -10.90 -18.93 10.92
C LYS A 5 -12.11 -18.92 9.98
N LYS A 6 -12.86 -17.81 9.92
CA LYS A 6 -13.97 -17.63 8.97
C LYS A 6 -13.48 -17.46 7.54
N ALA A 7 -12.37 -16.75 7.35
CA ALA A 7 -11.73 -16.59 6.05
C ALA A 7 -11.16 -17.93 5.53
N GLU A 8 -10.57 -18.75 6.40
CA GLU A 8 -10.13 -20.12 6.06
C GLU A 8 -11.29 -21.00 5.59
N ARG A 9 -12.45 -20.90 6.25
CA ARG A 9 -13.68 -21.61 5.85
C ARG A 9 -14.38 -21.00 4.64
N GLY A 10 -13.86 -19.90 4.08
CA GLY A 10 -14.44 -19.22 2.92
C GLY A 10 -15.77 -18.50 3.20
N GLU A 11 -16.13 -18.30 4.46
CA GLU A 11 -17.35 -17.56 4.84
C GLU A 11 -17.24 -16.07 4.55
N ILE A 12 -16.02 -15.53 4.62
CA ILE A 12 -15.72 -14.13 4.38
C ILE A 12 -14.44 -14.01 3.56
N GLU A 13 -14.34 -12.92 2.79
CA GLU A 13 -13.04 -12.45 2.30
C GLU A 13 -12.47 -11.43 3.29
N LEU A 14 -11.29 -11.72 3.83
CA LEU A 14 -10.62 -10.88 4.81
C LEU A 14 -9.49 -10.10 4.14
N PHE A 15 -9.68 -8.80 4.05
CA PHE A 15 -8.66 -7.86 3.57
C PHE A 15 -8.14 -6.99 4.72
N PHE A 16 -6.83 -6.81 4.78
CA PHE A 16 -6.19 -5.78 5.59
C PHE A 16 -5.88 -4.59 4.69
N VAL A 17 -6.37 -3.42 5.05
CA VAL A 17 -6.23 -2.20 4.26
C VAL A 17 -5.40 -1.19 5.03
N ASP A 18 -4.43 -0.57 4.37
CA ASP A 18 -3.61 0.49 4.95
C ASP A 18 -3.17 1.52 3.91
N GLU A 19 -2.78 2.70 4.39
CA GLU A 19 -2.36 3.85 3.61
C GLU A 19 -0.89 4.17 3.90
N THR A 20 -0.11 4.45 2.87
CA THR A 20 1.31 4.83 3.03
C THR A 20 1.75 5.88 2.02
N THR A 21 2.86 6.55 2.32
CA THR A 21 3.45 7.55 1.44
C THR A 21 4.93 7.26 1.22
N LEU A 22 5.31 6.99 -0.02
CA LEU A 22 6.68 6.77 -0.42
C LEU A 22 7.35 8.11 -0.77
N ARG A 23 8.48 8.36 -0.11
CA ARG A 23 9.37 9.49 -0.38
C ARG A 23 10.54 9.01 -1.24
N LEU A 24 10.73 9.62 -2.41
CA LEU A 24 11.84 9.26 -3.30
C LEU A 24 13.20 9.86 -2.90
N LEU A 25 13.24 10.80 -1.96
CA LEU A 25 14.52 11.17 -1.34
C LEU A 25 14.95 10.09 -0.35
N CYS A 26 16.14 9.54 -0.60
CA CYS A 26 16.79 8.63 0.32
C CYS A 26 17.09 9.34 1.65
N THR A 27 16.67 8.75 2.76
CA THR A 27 17.09 9.20 4.08
C THR A 27 18.59 8.90 4.22
N LEU A 28 19.40 9.94 4.38
CA LEU A 28 20.84 9.78 4.57
C LEU A 28 21.12 9.32 5.99
N VAL A 29 21.37 8.03 6.16
CA VAL A 29 21.77 7.44 7.44
C VAL A 29 23.18 6.88 7.34
N LYS A 30 24.02 7.20 8.35
CA LYS A 30 25.37 6.63 8.52
C LYS A 30 26.28 6.75 7.28
N CYS A 31 26.22 7.87 6.55
CA CYS A 31 27.06 8.10 5.38
C CYS A 31 28.46 8.59 5.79
N TRP A 32 29.27 7.72 6.38
CA TRP A 32 30.65 8.02 6.75
C TRP A 32 31.51 8.27 5.51
N MET A 33 32.32 9.32 5.54
CA MET A 33 33.16 9.72 4.43
C MET A 33 34.56 10.09 4.94
N LYS A 34 35.57 9.93 4.08
CA LYS A 34 36.92 10.38 4.39
C LYS A 34 36.90 11.89 4.65
N ARG A 35 37.59 12.36 5.70
CA ARG A 35 37.70 13.79 6.02
C ARG A 35 38.14 14.58 4.77
N GLY A 36 37.40 15.64 4.44
CA GLY A 36 37.63 16.45 3.25
C GLY A 36 37.03 15.90 1.94
N LYS A 37 36.33 14.75 1.97
CA LYS A 37 35.60 14.23 0.81
C LYS A 37 34.10 14.17 1.10
N GLN A 38 33.30 14.83 0.26
CA GLN A 38 31.83 14.75 0.30
C GLN A 38 31.32 13.89 -0.86
N LYS A 39 30.57 12.83 -0.53
CA LYS A 39 29.88 11.99 -1.51
C LYS A 39 28.69 12.77 -2.06
N ARG A 40 28.64 12.92 -3.38
CA ARG A 40 27.44 13.42 -4.07
C ARG A 40 26.44 12.28 -4.17
N ILE A 41 25.22 12.55 -3.73
CA ILE A 41 24.12 11.58 -3.77
C ILE A 41 23.13 12.11 -4.79
N ALA A 42 22.81 11.27 -5.78
CA ALA A 42 21.82 11.61 -6.79
C ALA A 42 20.47 11.75 -6.10
N THR A 43 19.91 12.96 -6.14
CA THR A 43 18.53 13.21 -5.72
C THR A 43 17.71 13.58 -6.95
N PRO A 44 16.40 13.31 -6.97
CA PRO A 44 15.51 13.69 -8.07
C PRO A 44 15.30 15.23 -8.19
N GLY A 45 16.09 16.05 -7.50
CA GLY A 45 15.99 17.51 -7.46
C GLY A 45 14.80 18.01 -6.64
N LYS A 46 13.58 17.63 -7.03
CA LYS A 46 12.34 17.89 -6.28
C LYS A 46 11.87 16.61 -5.58
N GLN A 47 11.44 16.74 -4.33
CA GLN A 47 10.82 15.64 -3.59
C GLN A 47 9.54 15.20 -4.29
N LYS A 48 9.54 13.96 -4.79
CA LYS A 48 8.31 13.29 -5.25
C LYS A 48 7.75 12.47 -4.09
N LEU A 49 6.46 12.68 -3.83
CA LEU A 49 5.66 11.91 -2.90
C LEU A 49 4.73 11.03 -3.74
N HIS A 50 4.70 9.73 -3.43
CA HIS A 50 3.73 8.81 -4.00
C HIS A 50 2.86 8.31 -2.85
N HIS A 51 1.58 8.65 -2.88
CA HIS A 51 0.63 8.11 -1.93
C HIS A 51 0.12 6.78 -2.46
N LEU A 52 0.01 5.79 -1.57
CA LEU A 52 -0.54 4.49 -1.90
C LEU A 52 -1.60 4.12 -0.88
N ILE A 53 -2.63 3.44 -1.38
CA ILE A 53 -3.52 2.65 -0.55
C ILE A 53 -3.43 1.20 -1.02
N GLY A 54 -3.31 0.28 -0.08
CA GLY A 54 -3.14 -1.14 -0.36
C GLY A 54 -4.17 -1.98 0.40
N ALA A 55 -4.58 -3.08 -0.22
CA ALA A 55 -5.42 -4.10 0.36
C ALA A 55 -4.73 -5.46 0.20
N TYR A 56 -4.43 -6.09 1.32
CA TYR A 56 -3.82 -7.41 1.40
C TYR A 56 -4.87 -8.47 1.70
N ASN A 57 -5.01 -9.47 0.82
CA ASN A 57 -5.87 -10.62 1.06
C ASN A 57 -5.18 -11.60 2.00
N TRP A 58 -5.72 -11.74 3.21
CA TRP A 58 -5.14 -12.62 4.24
C TRP A 58 -5.02 -14.08 3.80
N ARG A 59 -5.95 -14.56 2.97
CA ARG A 59 -6.03 -15.97 2.58
C ARG A 59 -5.15 -16.28 1.38
N THR A 60 -5.16 -15.42 0.36
CA THR A 60 -4.41 -15.67 -0.89
C THR A 60 -3.01 -15.09 -0.86
N GLY A 61 -2.74 -14.14 0.03
CA GLY A 61 -1.48 -13.40 0.06
C GLY A 61 -1.37 -12.31 -1.01
N GLU A 62 -2.41 -12.12 -1.83
CA GLU A 62 -2.41 -11.13 -2.91
C GLU A 62 -2.51 -9.71 -2.35
N ILE A 63 -1.83 -8.77 -3.02
CA ILE A 63 -1.87 -7.34 -2.70
C ILE A 63 -2.44 -6.59 -3.89
N ILE A 64 -3.50 -5.83 -3.64
CA ILE A 64 -4.07 -4.88 -4.59
C ILE A 64 -3.76 -3.49 -4.07
N TYR A 65 -3.15 -2.63 -4.89
CA TYR A 65 -2.80 -1.28 -4.48
C TYR A 65 -3.06 -0.26 -5.57
N LEU A 66 -3.28 0.98 -5.16
CA LEU A 66 -3.48 2.11 -6.06
C LEU A 66 -2.50 3.22 -5.71
N PHE A 67 -1.85 3.78 -6.75
CA PHE A 67 -1.10 5.02 -6.62
C PHE A 67 -2.04 6.22 -6.70
N CYS A 68 -1.78 7.24 -5.89
CA CYS A 68 -2.50 8.49 -5.88
C CYS A 68 -1.52 9.67 -5.78
N GLU A 69 -1.83 10.75 -6.49
CA GLU A 69 -1.08 12.00 -6.39
C GLU A 69 -1.33 12.73 -5.07
N GLN A 70 -2.54 12.56 -4.51
CA GLN A 70 -2.91 13.00 -3.16
C GLN A 70 -3.80 11.97 -2.48
N MET A 71 -3.75 11.95 -1.15
CA MET A 71 -4.54 11.08 -0.30
C MET A 71 -5.81 11.82 0.14
N TYR A 72 -6.96 11.35 -0.34
CA TYR A 72 -8.28 11.85 0.02
C TYR A 72 -9.19 10.68 0.37
N LEU A 73 -10.30 10.95 1.05
CA LEU A 73 -11.34 9.94 1.34
C LEU A 73 -11.84 9.20 0.08
N THR A 74 -11.79 9.87 -1.07
CA THR A 74 -12.17 9.30 -2.38
C THR A 74 -11.23 8.19 -2.84
N THR A 75 -9.98 8.16 -2.37
CA THR A 75 -8.99 7.12 -2.65
C THR A 75 -9.42 5.77 -2.06
N THR A 76 -9.98 5.77 -0.85
CA THR A 76 -10.51 4.56 -0.21
C THR A 76 -11.72 4.01 -0.97
N ILE A 77 -12.62 4.87 -1.45
CA ILE A 77 -13.77 4.47 -2.28
C ILE A 77 -13.30 3.83 -3.59
N ARG A 78 -12.27 4.40 -4.23
CA ARG A 78 -11.65 3.83 -5.43
C ARG A 78 -11.06 2.45 -5.15
N LEU A 79 -10.36 2.27 -4.02
CA LEU A 79 -9.85 0.95 -3.64
C LEU A 79 -10.98 -0.07 -3.46
N PHE A 80 -12.07 0.28 -2.76
CA PHE A 80 -13.21 -0.62 -2.61
C PHE A 80 -13.87 -0.97 -3.94
N ARG A 81 -13.93 -0.03 -4.88
CA ARG A 81 -14.43 -0.29 -6.23
C ARG A 81 -13.54 -1.27 -6.97
N VAL A 82 -12.23 -1.07 -6.94
CA VAL A 82 -11.24 -1.97 -7.56
C VAL A 82 -11.27 -3.35 -6.90
N LEU A 83 -11.40 -3.42 -5.58
CA LEU A 83 -11.61 -4.68 -4.88
C LEU A 83 -12.89 -5.36 -5.35
N ARG A 84 -14.00 -4.64 -5.49
CA ARG A 84 -15.26 -5.21 -6.00
C ARG A 84 -15.16 -5.73 -7.43
N GLU A 85 -14.36 -5.08 -8.27
CA GLU A 85 -14.20 -5.43 -9.69
C GLU A 85 -13.18 -6.57 -9.89
N ASN A 86 -12.11 -6.63 -9.08
CA ASN A 86 -11.07 -7.67 -9.16
C ASN A 86 -11.40 -8.89 -8.30
N GLY A 87 -12.03 -8.66 -7.15
CA GLY A 87 -12.59 -9.70 -6.30
C GLY A 87 -13.88 -10.19 -6.93
N ARG A 88 -13.98 -11.49 -7.16
CA ARG A 88 -15.27 -12.17 -7.35
C ARG A 88 -16.08 -12.05 -6.07
N PHE A 89 -16.59 -10.86 -5.74
CA PHE A 89 -17.56 -10.65 -4.68
C PHE A 89 -18.83 -11.38 -5.11
N ARG A 90 -18.90 -12.68 -4.81
CA ARG A 90 -20.17 -13.41 -4.73
C ARG A 90 -20.88 -12.78 -3.55
N ALA A 91 -21.59 -11.68 -3.81
CA ALA A 91 -22.54 -11.14 -2.88
C ALA A 91 -23.45 -12.31 -2.50
N MET A 92 -23.30 -12.82 -1.28
CA MET A 92 -24.27 -13.73 -0.71
C MET A 92 -25.56 -12.93 -0.68
N LYS A 93 -26.43 -13.18 -1.65
CA LYS A 93 -27.77 -12.60 -1.71
C LYS A 93 -28.41 -12.89 -0.36
N ARG A 94 -28.93 -11.83 0.26
CA ARG A 94 -29.89 -11.93 1.35
C ARG A 94 -31.13 -12.67 0.87
#